data_AF-A0A554R094-F1
#
_entry.id   AF-A0A554R094-F1
#
_cell.length_a   1.000
_cell.length_b   1.000
_cell.length_c   1.000
_cell.angle_alpha   90.00
_cell.angle_beta   90.00
_cell.angle_gamma   90.00
#
_symmetry.space_group_name_H-M   'P 1'
#
loop_
_entity.id
_entity.type
_entity.pdbx_description
1 polymer ?
#
loop_
_entity_poly.entity_id
_entity_poly.type
_entity_poly.pdbx_seq_one_letter_code
_entity_poly.pdbx_strand_id
1 'polypeptide(L)'
;MQFKPGKGEKPVFFQERLTALGITHLSSRPRHPQTCGKLERYHRTFKEFYADHGPAVDVDELQRLCDEFRWLYNHERPHRALNQRTPAEAYRCGFGVKHEWGMRPMLPAQCDI
;
A
#
# COMPACT_ATOMS: atom_id res chain seq x y z
N MET A 1 -8.36 11.06 -4.65
CA MET A 1 -7.59 11.88 -5.62
C MET A 1 -7.46 11.11 -6.92
N GLN A 2 -7.82 11.70 -8.06
CA GLN A 2 -7.54 11.13 -9.39
C GLN A 2 -6.52 12.03 -10.07
N PHE A 3 -5.32 11.51 -10.33
CA PHE A 3 -4.30 12.20 -11.13
C PHE A 3 -4.56 11.85 -12.60
N LYS A 4 -5.48 12.59 -13.24
CA LYS A 4 -5.82 12.43 -14.65
C LYS A 4 -5.74 13.78 -15.35
N PRO A 5 -5.10 13.86 -16.53
CA PRO A 5 -5.22 15.04 -17.37
C PRO A 5 -6.66 15.19 -17.86
N GLY A 6 -7.07 16.41 -18.19
CA GLY A 6 -8.30 16.66 -18.93
C GLY A 6 -8.29 15.95 -20.29
N LYS A 7 -9.46 15.82 -20.92
CA LYS A 7 -9.56 15.15 -22.22
C LYS A 7 -8.73 15.91 -23.27
N GLY A 8 -7.67 15.28 -23.78
CA GLY A 8 -6.75 15.87 -24.77
C GLY A 8 -5.55 16.63 -24.17
N GLU A 9 -5.42 16.66 -22.85
CA GLU A 9 -4.30 17.29 -22.17
C GLU A 9 -3.10 16.34 -22.05
N LYS A 10 -1.90 16.92 -21.94
CA LYS A 10 -0.66 16.17 -21.73
C LYS A 10 -0.70 15.43 -20.39
N PRO A 11 -0.06 14.24 -20.29
CA PRO A 11 0.04 13.53 -19.03
C PRO A 11 0.63 14.43 -17.94
N VAL A 12 0.07 14.36 -16.73
CA VAL A 12 0.64 15.07 -15.59
C VAL A 12 1.98 14.43 -15.19
N PHE A 13 2.89 15.19 -14.59
CA PHE A 13 4.23 14.75 -14.18
C PHE A 13 4.27 13.35 -13.55
N PHE A 14 3.30 13.05 -12.68
CA PHE A 14 3.18 11.74 -12.04
C PHE A 14 3.00 10.58 -13.05
N GLN A 15 2.16 10.75 -14.07
CA GLN A 15 1.91 9.73 -15.09
C GLN A 15 3.11 9.52 -16.01
N GLU A 16 3.82 10.59 -16.35
CA GLU A 16 5.06 10.51 -17.13
C GLU A 16 6.11 9.68 -16.40
N ARG A 17 6.29 9.91 -15.09
CA ARG A 17 7.22 9.14 -14.26
C ARG A 17 6.83 7.67 -14.13
N LEU A 18 5.55 7.35 -13.95
CA LEU A 18 5.09 5.95 -13.93
C LEU A 18 5.37 5.26 -15.26
N THR A 19 5.12 5.94 -16.38
CA THR A 19 5.38 5.40 -17.72
C THR A 19 6.87 5.15 -17.93
N ALA A 20 7.73 6.08 -17.53
CA ALA A 20 9.18 5.93 -17.61
C ALA A 20 9.71 4.75 -16.78
N LEU A 21 9.03 4.39 -15.68
CA LEU A 21 9.35 3.22 -14.84
C LEU A 21 8.68 1.92 -15.32
N GLY A 22 7.90 1.96 -16.41
CA GLY A 22 7.14 0.81 -16.91
C GLY A 22 6.00 0.38 -15.96
N ILE A 23 5.46 1.31 -15.16
CA ILE A 23 4.39 1.05 -14.18
C ILE A 23 3.04 1.46 -14.78
N THR A 24 2.09 0.51 -14.82
CA THR A 24 0.71 0.79 -15.22
C THR A 24 -0.05 1.49 -14.09
N HIS A 25 -0.56 2.69 -14.36
CA HIS A 25 -1.40 3.42 -13.40
C HIS A 25 -2.84 2.88 -13.43
N LEU A 26 -3.32 2.40 -12.28
CA LEU A 26 -4.70 1.97 -12.10
C LEU A 26 -5.45 2.95 -11.19
N SER A 27 -6.66 3.32 -11.58
CA SER A 27 -7.52 4.24 -10.83
C SER A 27 -8.87 3.58 -10.59
N SER A 28 -9.36 3.66 -9.35
CA SER A 28 -10.72 3.20 -9.03
C SER A 28 -11.77 4.01 -9.77
N ARG A 29 -12.86 3.35 -10.14
CA ARG A 29 -13.99 4.03 -10.79
C ARG A 29 -14.68 4.95 -9.78
N PRO A 30 -15.17 6.13 -10.21
CA PRO A 30 -16.01 6.97 -9.36
C PRO A 30 -17.19 6.17 -8.78
N ARG A 31 -17.52 6.42 -7.51
CA ARG A 31 -18.64 5.78 -6.79
C ARG A 31 -18.54 4.26 -6.65
N HIS A 32 -17.33 3.69 -6.68
CA HIS A 32 -17.13 2.25 -6.55
C HIS A 32 -16.21 1.87 -5.35
N PRO A 33 -16.69 2.09 -4.11
CA PRO A 33 -15.88 1.94 -2.89
C PRO A 33 -15.36 0.51 -2.67
N GLN A 34 -16.03 -0.51 -3.21
CA GLN A 34 -15.64 -1.92 -3.02
C GLN A 34 -14.21 -2.20 -3.52
N THR A 35 -13.69 -1.43 -4.48
CA THR A 35 -12.34 -1.61 -5.03
C THR A 35 -11.24 -1.11 -4.09
N CYS A 36 -11.57 -0.18 -3.19
CA CYS A 36 -10.62 0.43 -2.26
C CYS A 36 -10.63 -0.20 -0.87
N GLY A 37 -11.48 -1.20 -0.63
CA GLY A 37 -11.76 -1.71 0.72
C GLY A 37 -10.53 -2.19 1.51
N LYS A 38 -9.51 -2.76 0.85
CA LYS A 38 -8.25 -3.15 1.51
C LYS A 38 -7.49 -1.93 2.04
N LEU A 39 -7.35 -0.89 1.22
CA LEU A 39 -6.68 0.35 1.59
C LEU A 39 -7.48 1.11 2.64
N GLU A 40 -8.81 1.14 2.51
CA GLU A 40 -9.69 1.75 3.50
C GLU A 40 -9.59 1.05 4.86
N ARG A 41 -9.50 -0.29 4.87
CA ARG A 41 -9.27 -1.05 6.10
C ARG A 41 -7.91 -0.73 6.72
N TYR A 42 -6.87 -0.64 5.90
CA TYR A 42 -5.52 -0.23 6.34
C TYR A 42 -5.56 1.17 7.00
N HIS A 43 -6.13 2.17 6.33
CA HIS A 43 -6.22 3.53 6.86
C HIS A 43 -7.01 3.61 8.15
N ARG A 44 -8.06 2.80 8.31
CA ARG A 44 -8.82 2.74 9.57
C ARG A 44 -7.95 2.24 10.71
N THR A 45 -7.22 1.14 10.50
CA THR A 45 -6.33 0.58 11.51
C THR A 45 -5.17 1.52 11.85
N PHE A 46 -4.65 2.28 10.88
CA PHE A 46 -3.68 3.33 11.15
C PHE A 46 -4.25 4.45 12.03
N LYS A 47 -5.47 4.91 11.73
CA LYS A 47 -6.13 5.96 12.52
C LYS A 47 -6.44 5.51 13.95
N GLU A 48 -6.83 4.25 14.13
CA GLU A 48 -7.04 3.64 15.44
C GLU A 48 -5.71 3.65 16.23
N PHE A 49 -4.62 3.13 15.64
CA PHE A 49 -3.29 3.18 16.26
C PHE A 49 -2.86 4.61 16.63
N TYR A 50 -3.03 5.56 15.71
CA TYR A 50 -2.65 6.95 15.97
C TYR A 50 -3.51 7.59 17.08
N ALA A 51 -4.81 7.27 17.14
CA ALA A 51 -5.68 7.76 18.20
C ALA A 51 -5.26 7.27 19.59
N ASP A 52 -4.71 6.06 19.69
CA ASP A 52 -4.21 5.49 20.94
C ASP A 52 -2.92 6.18 21.44
N HIS A 53 -2.13 6.77 20.55
CA HIS A 53 -0.87 7.47 20.88
C HIS A 53 -1.05 8.97 21.11
N GLY A 54 -2.17 9.55 20.69
CA GLY A 54 -2.44 10.98 20.78
C GLY A 54 -1.82 11.80 19.64
N PRO A 55 -2.09 13.12 19.59
CA PRO A 55 -1.54 13.99 18.56
C PRO A 55 -0.03 14.17 18.74
N ALA A 56 0.74 13.93 17.68
CA ALA A 56 2.17 14.24 17.64
C ALA A 56 2.42 15.74 17.82
N VAL A 57 3.46 16.09 18.58
CA VAL A 57 3.90 17.44 18.89
C VAL A 57 4.63 18.08 17.71
N ASP A 58 5.35 17.28 16.92
CA ASP A 58 6.09 17.72 15.74
C ASP A 58 6.10 16.66 14.62
N VAL A 59 6.71 17.03 13.49
CA VAL A 59 6.81 16.16 12.30
C VAL A 59 7.70 14.94 12.57
N ASP A 60 8.73 15.07 13.40
CA ASP A 60 9.66 13.98 13.70
C ASP A 60 8.98 12.91 14.55
N GLU A 61 8.14 13.31 15.50
CA GLU A 61 7.29 12.42 16.27
C GLU A 61 6.24 11.74 15.41
N LEU A 62 5.58 12.48 14.51
CA LEU A 62 4.65 11.88 13.55
C LEU A 62 5.34 10.83 12.68
N GLN A 63 6.58 11.09 12.23
CA GLN A 63 7.36 10.15 11.45
C GLN A 63 7.68 8.89 12.27
N ARG A 64 8.09 9.02 13.54
CA ARG A 64 8.33 7.89 14.45
C ARG A 64 7.07 7.02 14.60
N LEU A 65 5.90 7.63 14.84
CA LEU A 65 4.64 6.90 14.93
C LEU A 65 4.27 6.18 13.63
N CYS A 66 4.52 6.81 12.48
CA CYS A 66 4.31 6.17 11.17
C CYS A 66 5.22 4.95 10.98
N ASP A 67 6.48 5.05 11.37
CA ASP A 67 7.45 3.97 11.27
C ASP A 67 7.13 2.81 12.21
N GLU A 68 6.76 3.11 13.45
CA GLU A 68 6.31 2.12 14.43
C GLU A 68 5.07 1.39 13.94
N PHE A 69 4.05 2.11 13.48
CA PHE A 69 2.86 1.50 12.90
C PHE A 69 3.19 0.59 11.71
N ARG A 70 4.07 1.05 10.82
CA ARG A 70 4.49 0.27 9.64
C ARG A 70 5.16 -1.03 10.06
N TRP A 71 5.99 -1.02 11.10
CA TRP A 71 6.63 -2.21 11.63
C TRP A 71 5.60 -3.15 12.25
N LEU A 72 4.80 -2.67 13.20
CA LEU A 72 3.73 -3.42 13.88
C LEU A 72 2.80 -4.10 12.87
N TYR A 73 2.29 -3.34 11.89
CA TYR A 73 1.32 -3.84 10.91
C TYR A 73 1.91 -4.91 10.00
N ASN A 74 3.15 -4.76 9.54
CA ASN A 74 3.75 -5.67 8.58
C ASN A 74 4.42 -6.89 9.21
N HIS A 75 4.96 -6.76 10.42
CA HIS A 75 5.85 -7.76 11.03
C HIS A 75 5.30 -8.43 12.28
N GLU A 76 4.35 -7.83 12.99
CA GLU A 76 3.88 -8.34 14.29
C GLU A 76 2.41 -8.70 14.29
N ARG A 77 1.59 -7.98 13.52
CA ARG A 77 0.14 -8.20 13.47
C ARG A 77 -0.20 -9.41 12.58
N PRO A 78 -0.77 -10.50 13.11
CA PRO A 78 -1.27 -11.59 12.28
C PRO A 78 -2.62 -11.23 11.66
N HIS A 79 -2.81 -11.61 10.39
CA HIS A 79 -4.04 -11.30 9.64
C HIS A 79 -4.86 -12.57 9.38
N ARG A 80 -6.13 -12.57 9.79
CA ARG A 80 -7.07 -13.68 9.52
C ARG A 80 -7.15 -14.05 8.03
N ALA A 81 -7.18 -13.04 7.15
CA ALA A 81 -7.21 -13.24 5.70
C ALA A 81 -5.93 -13.87 5.12
N LEU A 82 -4.84 -13.93 5.91
CA LEU A 82 -3.55 -14.52 5.55
C LEU A 82 -3.27 -15.80 6.35
N ASN A 83 -4.31 -16.47 6.87
CA ASN A 83 -4.18 -17.64 7.74
C ASN A 83 -3.30 -17.38 8.97
N GLN A 84 -3.55 -16.26 9.66
CA GLN A 84 -2.79 -15.81 10.84
C GLN A 84 -1.31 -15.49 10.59
N ARG A 85 -0.91 -15.34 9.32
CA ARG A 85 0.41 -14.80 8.99
C ARG A 85 0.41 -13.28 8.99
N THR A 86 1.59 -12.71 9.18
CA THR A 86 1.83 -11.28 9.00
C THR A 86 1.93 -10.94 7.50
N PRO A 87 1.69 -9.69 7.10
CA PRO A 87 1.89 -9.27 5.72
C PRO A 87 3.29 -9.57 5.17
N ALA A 88 4.34 -9.37 5.99
CA ALA A 88 5.71 -9.65 5.59
C ALA A 88 5.95 -11.15 5.35
N GLU A 89 5.40 -12.02 6.20
CA GLU A 89 5.45 -13.47 6.00
C GLU A 89 4.71 -13.90 4.74
N ALA A 90 3.50 -13.40 4.51
CA ALA A 90 2.72 -13.74 3.32
C ALA A 90 3.43 -13.29 2.03
N TYR A 91 4.07 -12.12 2.06
CA TYR A 91 4.87 -11.62 0.95
C TYR A 91 6.08 -12.52 0.66
N ARG A 92 6.86 -12.88 1.69
CA ARG A 92 8.04 -13.76 1.53
C ARG A 92 7.69 -15.19 1.12
N CYS A 93 6.61 -15.75 1.66
CA CYS A 93 6.17 -17.10 1.33
C CYS A 93 5.50 -17.20 -0.06
N GLY A 94 5.45 -16.10 -0.82
CA GLY A 94 4.87 -16.10 -2.16
C GLY A 94 3.42 -16.55 -2.16
N PHE A 95 2.61 -16.07 -1.21
CA PHE A 95 1.19 -16.44 -1.14
C PHE A 95 0.55 -16.21 -2.50
N GLY A 96 0.32 -17.32 -3.21
CA GLY A 96 0.03 -17.34 -4.63
C GLY A 96 -1.29 -16.66 -4.92
N VAL A 97 -1.23 -15.40 -5.28
CA VAL A 97 -2.28 -14.79 -6.08
C VAL A 97 -2.18 -15.45 -7.44
N LYS A 98 -3.17 -16.26 -7.83
CA LYS A 98 -3.36 -16.62 -9.24
C LYS A 98 -3.55 -15.30 -10.01
N HIS A 99 -2.50 -14.81 -10.65
CA HIS A 99 -2.59 -13.66 -11.53
C HIS A 99 -3.01 -14.16 -12.92
N GLU A 100 -4.24 -13.84 -13.33
CA GLU A 100 -4.73 -14.02 -14.72
C GLU A 100 -4.15 -12.97 -15.70
N TRP A 101 -3.12 -12.21 -15.31
CA TRP A 101 -2.63 -11.03 -16.03
C TRP A 101 -1.14 -11.05 -16.41
N GLY A 102 -0.65 -12.17 -16.94
CA GLY A 102 0.66 -12.24 -17.60
C GLY A 102 1.84 -12.20 -16.62
N MET A 103 2.80 -13.10 -16.86
CA MET A 103 3.94 -13.36 -15.98
C MET A 103 4.86 -12.14 -15.75
N ARG A 104 5.04 -11.75 -14.48
CA ARG A 104 6.35 -11.37 -13.93
C ARG A 104 6.55 -12.13 -12.62
N PRO A 105 7.63 -12.90 -12.44
CA PRO A 105 7.98 -13.38 -11.11
C PRO A 105 8.24 -12.16 -10.22
N MET A 106 7.63 -12.13 -9.02
CA MET A 106 8.06 -11.21 -7.98
C MET A 106 9.55 -11.52 -7.72
N LEU A 107 10.44 -10.60 -8.10
CA LEU A 107 11.84 -10.67 -7.70
C LEU A 107 11.87 -10.83 -6.17
N PRO A 108 12.62 -11.79 -5.62
CA PRO A 108 12.77 -11.88 -4.18
C PRO A 108 13.33 -10.55 -3.68
N ALA A 109 12.69 -9.99 -2.64
CA ALA A 109 13.26 -8.88 -1.91
C ALA A 109 14.67 -9.29 -1.45
N GLN A 110 15.68 -8.64 -2.02
CA GLN A 110 17.05 -8.74 -1.54
C GLN A 110 17.05 -8.16 -0.12
N CYS A 111 17.08 -9.06 0.87
CA CYS A 111 17.45 -8.73 2.22
C CYS A 111 18.97 -8.65 2.25
N ASP A 112 19.51 -7.44 2.12
CA ASP A 112 20.89 -7.16 2.53
C ASP A 112 20.84 -6.58 3.95
N ILE A 113 21.62 -7.23 4.82
CA ILE A 113 21.85 -6.96 6.25
C ILE A 113 22.62 -5.65 6.44
#